data_AF-A0A1F5SMG6-F1
#
_entry.id   AF-A0A1F5SMG6-F1
#
_cell.length_a   1.000
_cell.length_b   1.000
_cell.length_c   1.000
_cell.angle_alpha   90.00
_cell.angle_beta   90.00
_cell.angle_gamma   90.00
#
_symmetry.space_group_name_H-M   'P 1'
#
loop_
_entity.id
_entity.type
_entity.pdbx_description
1 polymer ?
#
loop_
_entity_poly.entity_id
_entity_poly.type
_entity_poly.pdbx_seq_one_letter_code
_entity_poly.pdbx_strand_id
1 'polypeptide(L)'
;MIQQILALLVIVFFISRLFWQKRKKQISGGEFLFWLIFWVMAAMSVLFLRKIDALVASLGFSGSGIEVLLYMAVAILFYFIFRLRLRLEKIEKNITLIIREMAHINYKQNDH
;
A
#
# COMPACT_ATOMS: atom_id res chain seq x y z
N MET A 1 -20.22 -16.97 1.53
CA MET A 1 -19.60 -17.57 2.73
C MET A 1 -18.10 -17.84 2.55
N ILE A 2 -17.66 -18.60 1.54
CA ILE A 2 -16.23 -18.85 1.27
C ILE A 2 -15.41 -17.57 1.05
N GLN A 3 -15.92 -16.61 0.27
CA GLN A 3 -15.21 -15.35 -0.01
C GLN A 3 -14.94 -14.52 1.26
N GLN A 4 -15.87 -14.50 2.22
CA GLN A 4 -15.69 -13.81 3.50
C GLN A 4 -14.60 -14.48 4.33
N ILE A 5 -14.60 -15.81 4.40
CA ILE A 5 -13.56 -16.59 5.12
C ILE A 5 -12.18 -16.33 4.50
N LEU A 6 -12.10 -16.33 3.17
CA LEU A 6 -10.86 -16.07 2.44
C LEU A 6 -10.36 -14.63 2.67
N ALA A 7 -11.27 -13.65 2.65
CA ALA A 7 -10.94 -12.25 2.97
C ALA A 7 -10.46 -12.09 4.41
N LEU A 8 -11.09 -12.78 5.37
CA LEU A 8 -10.71 -12.74 6.78
C LEU A 8 -9.34 -13.38 7.02
N LEU A 9 -9.05 -14.50 6.34
CA LEU A 9 -7.73 -15.13 6.32
C LEU A 9 -6.64 -14.19 5.79
N VAL A 10 -6.92 -13.49 4.68
CA VAL A 10 -5.99 -12.50 4.10
C VAL A 10 -5.74 -11.36 5.10
N ILE A 11 -6.77 -10.83 5.75
CA ILE A 11 -6.63 -9.77 6.75
C ILE A 11 -5.75 -10.24 7.92
N VAL A 12 -6.00 -11.44 8.45
CA VAL A 12 -5.19 -12.01 9.55
C VAL A 12 -3.73 -12.19 9.12
N PHE A 13 -3.49 -12.66 7.89
CA PHE A 13 -2.14 -12.78 7.33
C PHE A 13 -1.43 -11.43 7.20
N PHE A 14 -2.14 -10.39 6.77
CA PHE A 14 -1.56 -9.05 6.66
C PHE A 14 -1.28 -8.42 8.02
N ILE A 15 -2.15 -8.61 9.01
CA ILE A 15 -1.93 -8.16 10.39
C ILE A 15 -0.71 -8.86 10.98
N SER A 16 -0.59 -10.18 10.82
CA SER A 16 0.58 -10.94 11.32
C SER A 16 1.88 -10.47 10.65
N ARG A 17 1.85 -10.22 9.33
CA ARG A 17 2.98 -9.65 8.59
C ARG A 17 3.34 -8.24 9.07
N LEU A 18 2.35 -7.41 9.41
CA LEU A 18 2.57 -6.06 9.95
C LEU A 18 3.26 -6.12 11.32
N PHE A 19 2.83 -7.03 12.20
CA PHE A 19 3.50 -7.29 13.47
C PHE A 19 4.94 -7.77 13.28
N TRP A 20 5.20 -8.63 12.29
CA TRP A 20 6.55 -9.07 11.96
C TRP A 20 7.45 -7.91 11.49
N GLN A 21 6.94 -7.04 10.62
CA GLN A 21 7.70 -5.87 10.15
C GLN A 21 7.96 -4.85 11.26
N LYS A 22 7.01 -4.65 12.19
CA LYS A 22 7.23 -3.84 13.40
C LYS A 22 8.37 -4.41 14.26
N ARG A 23 8.38 -5.74 14.47
CA ARG A 23 9.45 -6.43 15.22
C ARG A 23 10.83 -6.26 14.57
N LYS A 24 10.89 -6.17 13.24
CA LYS A 24 12.13 -5.88 12.49
C LYS A 24 12.55 -4.40 12.47
N LYS A 25 11.84 -3.49 13.18
CA LYS A 25 12.04 -2.02 13.13
C LYS A 25 12.03 -1.43 11.71
N GLN A 26 11.43 -2.13 10.74
CA GLN A 26 11.36 -1.68 9.34
C GLN A 26 10.28 -0.63 9.11
N ILE A 27 9.39 -0.43 10.09
CA ILE A 27 8.24 0.46 10.00
C ILE A 27 8.26 1.37 11.22
N SER A 28 8.08 2.68 11.02
CA SER A 28 7.94 3.63 12.12
C SER A 28 6.64 3.39 12.91
N GLY A 29 6.59 3.81 14.18
CA GLY A 29 5.40 3.63 15.02
C GLY A 29 4.12 4.24 14.40
N GLY A 30 4.25 5.36 13.69
CA GLY A 30 3.15 6.01 12.98
C GLY A 30 2.65 5.21 11.78
N GLU A 31 3.55 4.66 10.96
CA GLU A 31 3.17 3.79 9.84
C GLU A 31 2.49 2.51 10.30
N PHE A 32 2.93 1.93 11.42
CA PHE A 32 2.25 0.77 12.01
C PHE A 32 0.81 1.10 12.40
N LEU A 33 0.58 2.25 13.05
CA LEU A 33 -0.75 2.68 13.47
C LEU A 33 -1.67 2.94 12.26
N PHE A 34 -1.15 3.61 11.25
CA PHE A 34 -1.86 3.88 9.99
C PHE A 34 -2.30 2.58 9.32
N TRP A 35 -1.39 1.62 9.16
CA TRP A 35 -1.72 0.32 8.57
C TRP A 35 -2.69 -0.47 9.44
N LEU A 36 -2.57 -0.43 10.77
CA LEU A 36 -3.50 -1.13 11.67
C LEU A 36 -4.93 -0.60 11.51
N ILE A 37 -5.11 0.73 11.47
CA ILE A 37 -6.43 1.35 11.24
C ILE A 37 -6.99 0.94 9.87
N PHE A 38 -6.14 0.94 8.84
CA PHE A 38 -6.54 0.51 7.50
C PHE A 38 -7.05 -0.95 7.48
N TRP A 39 -6.34 -1.87 8.14
CA TRP A 39 -6.76 -3.28 8.23
C TRP A 39 -8.03 -3.49 9.06
N VAL A 40 -8.23 -2.70 10.12
CA VAL A 40 -9.47 -2.71 10.92
C VAL A 40 -10.65 -2.21 10.09
N MET A 41 -10.48 -1.13 9.33
CA MET A 41 -11.51 -0.65 8.40
C MET A 41 -11.83 -1.69 7.32
N ALA A 42 -10.81 -2.35 6.75
CA ALA A 42 -11.00 -3.42 5.78
C ALA A 42 -11.80 -4.60 6.38
N ALA A 43 -11.49 -5.01 7.61
CA ALA A 43 -12.23 -6.05 8.32
C ALA A 43 -13.70 -5.66 8.55
N MET A 44 -13.96 -4.41 8.96
CA MET A 44 -15.31 -3.89 9.09
C MET A 44 -16.06 -3.92 7.74
N SER A 45 -15.44 -3.49 6.65
CA SER A 45 -16.04 -3.53 5.32
C SER A 45 -16.43 -4.97 4.90
N VAL A 46 -15.62 -5.97 5.24
CA VAL A 46 -15.93 -7.38 4.97
C VAL A 46 -17.11 -7.88 5.80
N LEU A 47 -17.21 -7.48 7.07
CA LEU A 47 -18.32 -7.85 7.94
C LEU A 47 -19.64 -7.19 7.51
N PHE A 48 -19.58 -5.98 6.96
CA PHE A 48 -20.75 -5.23 6.46
C PHE A 48 -21.08 -5.48 4.99
N LEU A 49 -20.55 -6.56 4.37
CA LEU A 49 -20.78 -6.90 2.96
C LEU A 49 -22.27 -6.84 2.55
N ARG A 50 -23.19 -7.35 3.39
CA ARG A 50 -24.64 -7.30 3.10
C ARG A 50 -25.18 -5.87 2.95
N LYS A 51 -24.63 -4.90 3.68
CA LYS A 51 -25.01 -3.48 3.55
C LYS A 51 -24.38 -2.85 2.32
N ILE A 52 -23.15 -3.26 1.97
CA ILE A 52 -22.48 -2.83 0.75
C ILE A 52 -23.22 -3.36 -0.48
N ASP A 53 -23.62 -4.64 -0.50
CA ASP A 53 -24.44 -5.21 -1.57
C ASP A 53 -25.75 -4.42 -1.78
N ALA A 54 -26.42 -4.02 -0.69
CA ALA A 54 -27.64 -3.20 -0.77
C ALA A 54 -27.38 -1.77 -1.31
N LEU A 55 -26.27 -1.14 -0.92
CA LEU A 55 -25.86 0.17 -1.44
C LEU A 55 -25.46 0.09 -2.91
N VAL A 56 -24.69 -0.93 -3.29
CA VAL A 56 -24.23 -1.17 -4.67
C VAL A 56 -25.41 -1.46 -5.60
N ALA A 57 -26.38 -2.26 -5.13
CA ALA A 57 -27.64 -2.47 -5.85
C ALA A 57 -28.46 -1.18 -6.00
N SER A 58 -28.49 -0.31 -4.97
CA SER A 58 -29.18 0.99 -5.05
C SER A 58 -28.50 1.98 -6.01
N LEU A 59 -27.18 1.82 -6.23
CA LEU A 59 -26.39 2.61 -7.18
C LEU A 59 -26.45 2.06 -8.61
N GLY A 60 -27.24 1.01 -8.86
CA GLY A 60 -27.49 0.46 -10.20
C GLY A 60 -26.42 -0.52 -10.71
N PHE A 61 -25.52 -0.98 -9.83
CA PHE A 61 -24.53 -1.99 -10.19
C PHE A 61 -25.12 -3.38 -9.96
N SER A 62 -25.19 -4.18 -11.02
CA SER A 62 -25.72 -5.57 -11.00
C SER A 62 -24.74 -6.59 -10.40
N GLY A 63 -23.50 -6.19 -10.11
CA GLY A 63 -22.45 -7.04 -9.56
C GLY A 63 -22.49 -7.10 -8.03
N SER A 64 -21.96 -8.18 -7.46
CA SER A 64 -21.80 -8.28 -6.00
C SER A 64 -20.87 -7.16 -5.50
N GLY A 65 -21.12 -6.63 -4.30
CA GLY A 65 -20.26 -5.63 -3.66
C GLY A 65 -18.80 -6.08 -3.54
N ILE A 66 -18.54 -7.38 -3.57
CA ILE A 66 -17.18 -7.96 -3.66
C ILE A 66 -16.48 -7.55 -4.96
N GLU A 67 -17.17 -7.54 -6.10
CA GLU A 67 -16.59 -7.19 -7.40
C GLU A 67 -16.20 -5.72 -7.44
N VAL A 68 -17.05 -4.84 -6.91
CA VAL A 68 -16.76 -3.41 -6.77
C VAL A 68 -15.56 -3.16 -5.85
N LEU A 69 -15.53 -3.83 -4.70
CA LEU A 69 -14.39 -3.75 -3.77
C LEU A 69 -13.10 -4.25 -4.41
N LEU A 70 -13.17 -5.31 -5.21
CA LEU A 70 -12.01 -5.86 -5.91
C LEU A 70 -11.49 -4.87 -6.96
N TYR A 71 -12.37 -4.30 -7.80
CA TYR A 71 -11.96 -3.28 -8.78
C TYR A 71 -11.37 -2.04 -8.11
N MET A 72 -11.96 -1.59 -7.00
CA MET A 72 -11.44 -0.47 -6.24
C MET A 72 -10.06 -0.79 -5.64
N ALA A 73 -9.88 -1.98 -5.06
CA ALA A 73 -8.60 -2.43 -4.52
C ALA A 73 -7.52 -2.50 -5.60
N VAL A 74 -7.85 -3.03 -6.78
CA VAL A 74 -6.94 -3.08 -7.94
C VAL A 74 -6.55 -1.67 -8.37
N ALA A 75 -7.52 -0.74 -8.50
CA ALA A 75 -7.23 0.65 -8.85
C ALA A 75 -6.30 1.34 -7.84
N ILE A 76 -6.55 1.14 -6.54
CA ILE A 76 -5.70 1.68 -5.46
C ILE A 76 -4.29 1.08 -5.52
N LEU A 77 -4.17 -0.22 -5.76
CA LEU A 77 -2.88 -0.89 -5.91
C LEU A 77 -2.10 -0.34 -7.09
N PHE A 78 -2.75 -0.14 -8.24
CA PHE A 78 -2.12 0.50 -9.40
C PHE A 78 -1.65 1.91 -9.08
N TYR A 79 -2.44 2.70 -8.36
CA TYR A 79 -2.02 4.02 -7.89
C TYR A 79 -0.78 3.96 -6.99
N PHE A 80 -0.72 3.00 -6.05
CA PHE A 80 0.46 2.81 -5.19
C PHE A 80 1.69 2.37 -5.97
N ILE A 81 1.56 1.46 -6.93
CA ILE A 81 2.67 1.06 -7.82
C ILE A 81 3.17 2.25 -8.62
N PHE A 82 2.25 3.06 -9.18
CA PHE A 82 2.61 4.26 -9.92
C PHE A 82 3.36 5.26 -9.03
N ARG A 83 2.84 5.52 -7.83
CA ARG A 83 3.50 6.41 -6.86
C ARG A 83 4.88 5.88 -6.43
N LEU A 84 5.01 4.56 -6.27
CA LEU A 84 6.29 3.92 -5.95
C LEU A 84 7.31 4.11 -7.09
N ARG A 85 6.89 3.92 -8.35
CA ARG A 85 7.73 4.16 -9.53
C ARG A 85 8.24 5.59 -9.58
N LEU A 86 7.37 6.59 -9.38
CA LEU A 86 7.77 7.99 -9.35
C LEU A 86 8.76 8.31 -8.23
N ARG A 87 8.65 7.64 -7.07
CA ARG A 87 9.60 7.79 -5.97
C ARG A 87 10.95 7.15 -6.32
N LEU A 88 10.95 5.98 -6.96
CA LEU A 88 12.16 5.32 -7.44
C LEU A 88 12.93 6.21 -8.43
N GLU A 89 12.26 6.79 -9.41
CA GLU A 89 12.87 7.70 -10.39
C GLU A 89 13.53 8.93 -9.72
N LYS A 90 12.86 9.53 -8.72
CA LYS A 90 13.45 10.63 -7.95
C LYS A 90 14.68 10.20 -7.17
N ILE A 91 14.68 9.00 -6.60
CA ILE A 91 15.83 8.45 -5.88
C ILE A 91 16.99 8.24 -6.84
N GLU A 92 16.77 7.64 -8.01
CA GLU A 92 17.80 7.44 -9.04
C GLU A 92 18.40 8.77 -9.54
N LYS A 93 17.56 9.78 -9.76
CA LYS A 93 18.03 11.13 -10.13
C LYS A 93 18.90 11.74 -9.03
N ASN A 94 18.48 11.63 -7.76
CA ASN A 94 19.26 12.15 -6.64
C ASN A 94 20.60 11.43 -6.49
N ILE A 95 20.64 10.10 -6.68
CA ILE A 95 21.89 9.33 -6.67
C ILE A 95 22.83 9.83 -7.78
N THR A 96 22.31 10.02 -8.99
CA THR A 96 23.10 10.55 -10.12
C THR A 96 23.69 11.93 -9.80
N LEU A 97 22.91 12.83 -9.19
CA LEU A 97 23.38 14.15 -8.77
C LEU A 97 24.48 14.07 -7.71
N ILE A 98 24.31 13.20 -6.71
CA ILE A 98 25.30 12.98 -5.65
C ILE A 98 26.62 12.45 -6.24
N ILE A 99 26.55 11.47 -7.15
CA ILE A 99 27.75 10.93 -7.82
C ILE A 99 28.47 12.02 -8.64
N ARG A 100 27.72 12.86 -9.35
CA ARG A 100 28.28 13.95 -10.15
C ARG A 100 29.01 14.99 -9.29
N GLU A 101 28.42 15.36 -8.15
CA GLU A 101 29.02 16.30 -7.21
C GLU A 101 30.30 15.72 -6.59
N MET A 102 30.26 14.44 -6.18
CA MET A 102 31.44 13.74 -5.66
C MET A 102 32.58 13.69 -6.69
N ALA A 103 32.26 13.43 -7.97
CA ALA A 103 33.27 13.43 -9.04
C ALA A 103 33.90 14.83 -9.24
N HIS A 104 33.10 15.89 -9.16
CA HIS A 104 33.58 17.26 -9.29
C HIS A 104 34.45 17.70 -8.09
N ILE A 105 34.07 17.31 -6.87
CA ILE A 105 34.87 17.56 -5.66
C ILE A 105 36.23 16.85 -5.76
N ASN A 106 36.24 15.56 -6.14
CA ASN A 106 37.48 14.79 -6.29
C ASN A 106 38.39 15.36 -7.39
N TYR A 107 37.82 15.85 -8.49
CA TYR A 107 38.58 16.49 -9.56
C TYR A 107 39.30 17.76 -9.04
N LYS A 108 38.58 18.64 -8.33
CA LYS A 108 39.17 19.85 -7.74
C LYS A 108 40.24 19.57 -6.69
N GLN A 109 40.15 18.44 -5.99
CA GLN A 109 41.10 18.07 -4.95
C GLN A 109 42.40 17.44 -5.50
N ASN A 110 42.39 16.93 -6.74
CA ASN A 110 43.58 16.38 -7.40
C ASN A 110 44.35 17.41 -8.27
N ASP A 111 43.74 18.57 -8.57
CA ASP A 111 44.36 19.67 -9.33
C ASP A 111 45.12 20.67 -8.41
N HIS A 112 45.24 20.38 -7.11
CA HIS A 112 46.02 21.12 -6.10
C HIS A 112 47.03 20.20 -5.41
#